data_AF-A0A955HQ46-F1
#
_entry.id   AF-A0A955HQ46-F1
#
_cell.length_a   1.000
_cell.length_b   1.000
_cell.length_c   1.000
_cell.angle_alpha   90.00
_cell.angle_beta   90.00
_cell.angle_gamma   90.00
#
_symmetry.space_group_name_H-M   'P 1'
#
loop_
_entity.id
_entity.type
_entity.pdbx_description
1 polymer ?
#
loop_
_entity_poly.entity_id
_entity_poly.type
_entity_poly.pdbx_seq_one_letter_code
_entity_poly.pdbx_strand_id
1 'polypeptide(L)'
;MNRDKIYQTLTQIVTPELLAKAKKKDVVANGIQFSGGDNVTKIATGVSLNAQFLEKAIEWGAQMCIFHHAFDPRTEGSLYSQSSQKRLRLIIENNLSIIGLHYVLDAHPTLSNNAQIAQKIGATITNTLYEEWGFVAQLPQEMTLAELETACRKLFQHTIFTFPANSDPIQTIGIVSGAGKPVESHMWEMKQKGVEAYISGEGSESVPHKMMENGISYLLGGHYATEVFGVQALGAALQKTLGNEVGVQFIDVNNPL
;
A
#
# COMPACT_ATOMS: atom_id res chain seq x y z
N MET A 1 14.10 17.87 -14.08
CA MET A 1 15.05 17.65 -12.96
C MET A 1 15.76 16.32 -13.15
N ASN A 2 17.00 16.16 -12.66
CA ASN A 2 17.72 14.90 -12.80
C ASN A 2 17.06 13.75 -12.00
N ARG A 3 16.91 12.59 -12.64
CA ARG A 3 16.27 11.36 -12.13
C ARG A 3 16.87 10.85 -10.84
N ASP A 4 18.20 10.85 -10.72
CA ASP A 4 18.89 10.38 -9.52
C ASP A 4 18.74 11.37 -8.37
N LYS A 5 18.70 12.67 -8.65
CA LYS A 5 18.36 13.71 -7.66
C LYS A 5 16.94 13.53 -7.12
N ILE A 6 15.97 13.22 -7.98
CA ILE A 6 14.60 12.90 -7.55
C ILE A 6 14.60 11.62 -6.70
N TYR A 7 15.32 10.58 -7.10
CA TYR A 7 15.41 9.34 -6.34
C TYR A 7 16.07 9.55 -4.96
N GLN A 8 17.07 10.42 -4.86
CA GLN A 8 17.64 10.85 -3.58
C GLN A 8 16.60 11.58 -2.71
N THR A 9 15.86 12.54 -3.28
CA THR A 9 14.76 13.22 -2.57
C THR A 9 13.71 12.23 -2.08
N LEU A 10 13.28 11.29 -2.93
CA LEU A 10 12.37 10.21 -2.59
C LEU A 10 12.90 9.39 -1.41
N THR A 11 14.18 9.02 -1.46
CA THR A 11 14.85 8.26 -0.39
C THR A 11 14.86 9.01 0.93
N GLN A 12 15.01 10.35 0.90
CA GLN A 12 14.90 11.17 2.12
C GLN A 12 13.46 11.22 2.64
N ILE A 13 12.47 11.33 1.75
CA ILE A 13 11.05 11.35 2.13
C ILE A 13 10.63 10.06 2.83
N VAL A 14 11.07 8.89 2.31
CA VAL A 14 10.73 7.58 2.90
C VAL A 14 11.74 7.09 3.94
N THR A 15 12.75 7.90 4.25
CA THR A 15 13.94 7.60 5.06
C THR A 15 14.91 6.57 4.45
N PRO A 16 16.23 6.87 4.42
CA PRO A 16 17.24 5.92 3.94
C PRO A 16 17.24 4.58 4.70
N GLU A 17 17.01 4.63 6.01
CA GLU A 17 17.04 3.47 6.90
C GLU A 17 15.90 2.50 6.57
N LEU A 18 14.68 3.01 6.38
CA LEU A 18 13.52 2.19 6.01
C LEU A 18 13.70 1.59 4.63
N LEU A 19 14.17 2.36 3.65
CA LEU A 19 14.41 1.84 2.30
C LEU A 19 15.49 0.74 2.31
N ALA A 20 16.57 0.91 3.08
CA ALA A 20 17.61 -0.09 3.23
C ALA A 20 17.10 -1.38 3.91
N LYS A 21 16.22 -1.25 4.92
CA LYS A 21 15.55 -2.38 5.56
C LYS A 21 14.61 -3.10 4.58
N ALA A 22 13.79 -2.35 3.85
CA ALA A 22 12.82 -2.86 2.89
C ALA A 22 13.51 -3.72 1.81
N LYS A 23 14.63 -3.25 1.25
CA LYS A 23 15.43 -4.02 0.28
C LYS A 23 15.96 -5.37 0.79
N LYS A 24 16.05 -5.56 2.10
CA LYS A 24 16.46 -6.84 2.71
C LYS A 24 15.28 -7.76 2.98
N LYS A 25 14.15 -7.21 3.45
CA LYS A 25 12.94 -7.98 3.75
C LYS A 25 12.15 -8.36 2.50
N ASP A 26 12.18 -7.51 1.50
CA ASP A 26 11.39 -7.61 0.28
C ASP A 26 12.26 -7.17 -0.90
N VAL A 27 13.05 -8.16 -1.36
CA VAL A 27 14.28 -7.97 -2.14
C VAL A 27 14.03 -7.48 -3.57
N VAL A 28 12.83 -7.70 -4.11
CA VAL A 28 12.52 -7.41 -5.52
C VAL A 28 11.65 -6.18 -5.74
N ALA A 29 10.95 -5.71 -4.71
CA ALA A 29 9.88 -4.71 -4.85
C ALA A 29 10.20 -3.32 -4.28
N ASN A 30 11.43 -3.06 -3.82
CA ASN A 30 11.82 -1.80 -3.20
C ASN A 30 13.03 -1.11 -3.87
N GLY A 31 12.83 0.12 -4.32
CA GLY A 31 13.81 0.95 -5.01
C GLY A 31 13.59 1.01 -6.52
N ILE A 32 14.56 1.60 -7.23
CA ILE A 32 14.54 1.69 -8.68
C ILE A 32 14.76 0.31 -9.32
N GLN A 33 13.84 -0.09 -10.19
CA GLN A 33 13.89 -1.35 -10.95
C GLN A 33 14.37 -1.12 -12.39
N PHE A 34 13.97 0.00 -12.99
CA PHE A 34 14.39 0.41 -14.33
C PHE A 34 14.85 1.86 -14.28
N SER A 35 16.05 2.12 -14.79
CA SER A 35 16.64 3.45 -14.89
C SER A 35 16.44 3.99 -16.31
N GLY A 36 15.41 4.82 -16.49
CA GLY A 36 15.03 5.38 -17.78
C GLY A 36 15.84 6.62 -18.17
N GLY A 37 15.15 7.67 -18.66
CA GLY A 37 15.78 8.95 -19.00
C GLY A 37 16.21 9.77 -17.80
N ASP A 38 17.28 10.56 -17.95
CA ASP A 38 17.86 11.37 -16.87
C ASP A 38 17.00 12.58 -16.52
N ASN A 39 16.27 13.15 -17.46
CA ASN A 39 15.45 14.34 -17.22
C ASN A 39 13.99 13.94 -16.96
N VAL A 40 13.50 14.29 -15.77
CA VAL A 40 12.13 14.03 -15.33
C VAL A 40 11.45 15.36 -15.01
N THR A 41 10.32 15.61 -15.67
CA THR A 41 9.42 16.74 -15.41
C THR A 41 8.06 16.27 -14.92
N LYS A 42 7.74 14.99 -15.08
CA LYS A 42 6.48 14.37 -14.66
C LYS A 42 6.69 13.00 -14.02
N ILE A 43 6.08 12.81 -12.85
CA ILE A 43 6.07 11.56 -12.07
C ILE A 43 4.64 11.06 -11.96
N ALA A 44 4.39 9.82 -12.39
CA ALA A 44 3.13 9.13 -12.17
C ALA A 44 3.23 8.23 -10.93
N THR A 45 2.26 8.25 -10.03
CA THR A 45 2.15 7.29 -8.93
C THR A 45 0.93 6.39 -9.11
N GLY A 46 1.02 5.13 -8.69
CA GLY A 46 -0.09 4.17 -8.80
C GLY A 46 0.06 2.98 -7.89
N VAL A 47 -1.02 2.24 -7.65
CA VAL A 47 -0.96 1.04 -6.79
C VAL A 47 -0.18 -0.06 -7.51
N SER A 48 -0.58 -0.42 -8.73
CA SER A 48 -0.01 -1.55 -9.46
C SER A 48 0.52 -1.18 -10.84
N LEU A 49 1.70 -1.71 -11.17
CA LEU A 49 2.26 -1.63 -12.51
C LEU A 49 1.51 -2.58 -13.44
N ASN A 50 0.63 -2.00 -14.26
CA ASN A 50 -0.07 -2.70 -15.32
C ASN A 50 0.02 -1.90 -16.64
N ALA A 51 -0.31 -2.54 -17.76
CA ALA A 51 -0.16 -1.91 -19.08
C ALA A 51 -1.06 -0.68 -19.25
N GLN A 52 -2.29 -0.71 -18.73
CA GLN A 52 -3.22 0.42 -18.79
C GLN A 52 -2.69 1.63 -18.02
N PHE A 53 -2.06 1.41 -16.85
CA PHE A 53 -1.39 2.47 -16.11
C PHE A 53 -0.26 3.08 -16.94
N LEU A 54 0.62 2.24 -17.50
CA LEU A 54 1.76 2.71 -18.29
C LEU A 54 1.30 3.49 -19.52
N GLU A 55 0.27 3.02 -20.22
CA GLU A 55 -0.34 3.71 -21.37
C GLU A 55 -0.83 5.12 -20.96
N LYS A 56 -1.58 5.25 -19.85
CA LYS A 56 -2.01 6.55 -19.32
C LYS A 56 -0.85 7.45 -18.87
N ALA A 57 0.18 6.87 -18.24
CA ALA A 57 1.35 7.60 -17.79
C ALA A 57 2.16 8.15 -18.97
N ILE A 58 2.32 7.35 -20.03
CA ILE A 58 2.96 7.75 -21.29
C ILE A 58 2.15 8.84 -21.98
N GLU A 59 0.83 8.70 -22.07
CA GLU A 59 -0.06 9.72 -22.66
C GLU A 59 0.05 11.06 -21.92
N TRP A 60 0.12 11.03 -20.59
CA TRP A 60 0.35 12.23 -19.79
C TRP A 60 1.79 12.77 -19.91
N GLY A 61 2.72 11.96 -20.43
CA GLY A 61 4.12 12.31 -20.61
C GLY A 61 4.95 12.19 -19.34
N ALA A 62 4.69 11.17 -18.50
CA ALA A 62 5.54 10.84 -17.36
C ALA A 62 6.89 10.27 -17.83
N GLN A 63 7.97 10.60 -17.12
CA GLN A 63 9.30 9.95 -17.31
C GLN A 63 9.66 9.01 -16.16
N MET A 64 8.94 9.11 -15.05
CA MET A 64 9.14 8.29 -13.86
C MET A 64 7.78 7.81 -13.36
N CYS A 65 7.69 6.52 -13.04
CA CYS A 65 6.53 5.91 -12.41
C CYS A 65 6.92 5.27 -11.08
N ILE A 66 6.13 5.53 -10.03
CA ILE A 66 6.35 4.99 -8.69
C ILE A 66 5.14 4.15 -8.29
N PHE A 67 5.39 2.93 -7.86
CA PHE A 67 4.35 1.95 -7.54
C PHE A 67 4.49 1.39 -6.14
N HIS A 68 3.37 0.96 -5.57
CA HIS A 68 3.39 0.02 -4.46
C HIS A 68 3.76 -1.39 -4.97
N HIS A 69 2.98 -1.93 -5.92
CA HIS A 69 3.28 -3.16 -6.66
C HIS A 69 3.94 -2.85 -8.01
N ALA A 70 5.27 -2.86 -8.04
CA ALA A 70 6.04 -2.58 -9.26
C ALA A 70 6.19 -3.81 -10.18
N PHE A 71 7.22 -3.84 -11.02
CA PHE A 71 7.43 -4.94 -11.95
C PHE A 71 7.87 -6.20 -11.17
N ASP A 72 7.19 -7.32 -11.42
CA ASP A 72 7.60 -8.63 -10.92
C ASP A 72 8.60 -9.28 -11.90
N PRO A 73 9.87 -9.46 -11.51
CA PRO A 73 10.90 -10.02 -12.39
C PRO A 73 10.85 -11.54 -12.51
N ARG A 74 9.98 -12.24 -11.77
CA ARG A 74 9.90 -13.69 -11.80
C ARG A 74 9.46 -14.20 -13.18
N THR A 75 10.00 -15.36 -13.55
CA THR A 75 9.69 -16.06 -14.81
C THR A 75 9.23 -17.48 -14.52
N GLU A 76 8.50 -18.06 -15.46
CA GLU A 76 8.11 -19.48 -15.41
C GLU A 76 8.98 -20.26 -16.39
N GLY A 77 9.86 -21.14 -15.91
CA GLY A 77 10.77 -21.88 -16.79
C GLY A 77 11.62 -21.01 -17.74
N SER A 78 12.09 -19.86 -17.25
CA SER A 78 12.80 -18.82 -18.05
C SER A 78 11.94 -18.05 -19.07
N LEU A 79 10.62 -18.23 -19.08
CA LEU A 79 9.69 -17.51 -19.93
C LEU A 79 9.06 -16.33 -19.18
N TYR A 80 9.19 -15.12 -19.74
CA TYR A 80 8.35 -14.00 -19.34
C TYR A 80 6.95 -14.17 -19.92
N SER A 81 5.93 -13.98 -19.08
CA SER A 81 4.54 -13.99 -19.52
C SER A 81 4.27 -12.89 -20.57
N GLN A 82 3.20 -13.04 -21.37
CA GLN A 82 2.79 -12.02 -22.33
C GLN A 82 2.52 -10.66 -21.67
N SER A 83 1.95 -10.66 -20.46
CA SER A 83 1.69 -9.42 -19.71
C SER A 83 3.00 -8.75 -19.25
N SER A 84 3.97 -9.52 -18.78
CA SER A 84 5.32 -9.02 -18.44
C SER A 84 6.01 -8.44 -19.69
N GLN A 85 5.97 -9.15 -20.82
CA GLN A 85 6.56 -8.67 -22.08
C GLN A 85 5.90 -7.38 -22.58
N LYS A 86 4.56 -7.27 -22.50
CA LYS A 86 3.84 -6.04 -22.85
C LYS A 86 4.30 -4.86 -21.99
N ARG A 87 4.39 -5.06 -20.67
CA ARG A 87 4.86 -4.02 -19.73
C ARG A 87 6.31 -3.62 -19.99
N LEU A 88 7.20 -4.60 -20.18
CA LEU A 88 8.61 -4.36 -20.50
C LEU A 88 8.76 -3.53 -21.78
N ARG A 89 8.00 -3.85 -22.83
CA ARG A 89 8.01 -3.08 -24.08
C ARG A 89 7.67 -1.61 -23.83
N LEU A 90 6.57 -1.34 -23.12
CA LEU A 90 6.16 0.02 -22.78
C LEU A 90 7.23 0.76 -21.96
N ILE A 91 7.84 0.11 -20.98
CA ILE A 91 8.87 0.69 -20.12
C ILE A 91 10.12 1.07 -20.93
N ILE A 92 10.64 0.14 -21.74
CA ILE A 92 11.89 0.30 -22.47
C ILE A 92 11.73 1.28 -23.64
N GLU A 93 10.68 1.14 -24.46
CA GLU A 93 10.47 2.01 -25.63
C GLU A 93 10.24 3.47 -25.25
N ASN A 94 9.69 3.73 -24.05
CA ASN A 94 9.43 5.08 -23.55
C ASN A 94 10.47 5.58 -22.54
N ASN A 95 11.56 4.82 -22.34
CA ASN A 95 12.65 5.17 -21.45
C ASN A 95 12.17 5.57 -20.04
N LEU A 96 11.21 4.82 -19.50
CA LEU A 96 10.59 5.12 -18.20
C LEU A 96 11.49 4.67 -17.05
N SER A 97 11.62 5.52 -16.04
CA SER A 97 12.15 5.10 -14.74
C SER A 97 11.03 4.47 -13.90
N ILE A 98 11.26 3.26 -13.39
CA ILE A 98 10.26 2.53 -12.60
C ILE A 98 10.82 2.29 -11.20
N ILE A 99 10.05 2.69 -10.20
CA ILE A 99 10.40 2.55 -8.78
C ILE A 99 9.28 1.78 -8.08
N GLY A 100 9.64 0.74 -7.34
CA GLY A 100 8.75 0.05 -6.40
C GLY A 100 9.01 0.48 -4.97
N LEU A 101 7.96 0.64 -4.18
CA LEU A 101 8.01 0.88 -2.75
C LEU A 101 6.90 0.06 -2.09
N HIS A 102 7.08 -1.26 -2.07
CA HIS A 102 6.11 -2.19 -1.48
C HIS A 102 6.17 -2.13 0.05
N TYR A 103 7.09 -2.86 0.69
CA TYR A 103 7.29 -2.84 2.15
C TYR A 103 7.41 -1.43 2.73
N VAL A 104 8.08 -0.51 2.02
CA VAL A 104 8.20 0.89 2.47
C VAL A 104 6.82 1.53 2.67
N LEU A 105 5.89 1.37 1.72
CA LEU A 105 4.55 1.95 1.80
C LEU A 105 3.57 1.13 2.64
N ASP A 106 3.98 0.01 3.24
CA ASP A 106 3.22 -0.65 4.30
C ASP A 106 3.71 -0.26 5.70
N ALA A 107 5.01 -0.02 5.85
CA ALA A 107 5.66 0.17 7.14
C ALA A 107 5.93 1.63 7.52
N HIS A 108 5.96 2.56 6.57
CA HIS A 108 6.29 3.95 6.87
C HIS A 108 5.30 4.56 7.88
N PRO A 109 5.76 5.19 8.98
CA PRO A 109 4.88 5.57 10.12
C PRO A 109 3.80 6.60 9.79
N THR A 110 3.99 7.41 8.74
CA THR A 110 3.03 8.43 8.30
C THR A 110 2.55 8.29 6.85
N LEU A 111 3.39 7.81 5.94
CA LEU A 111 3.09 7.70 4.52
C LEU A 111 2.53 6.34 4.10
N SER A 112 2.54 5.32 4.97
CA SER A 112 2.07 4.00 4.59
C SER A 112 0.56 3.94 4.38
N ASN A 113 0.13 2.93 3.63
CA ASN A 113 -1.26 2.51 3.51
C ASN A 113 -1.92 2.41 4.89
N ASN A 114 -1.30 1.67 5.80
CA ASN A 114 -1.81 1.41 7.14
C ASN A 114 -1.91 2.69 7.98
N ALA A 115 -0.89 3.55 7.94
CA ALA A 115 -0.91 4.81 8.68
C ALA A 115 -1.97 5.78 8.14
N GLN A 116 -2.14 5.80 6.81
CA GLN A 116 -3.17 6.62 6.17
C GLN A 116 -4.58 6.13 6.47
N ILE A 117 -4.80 4.81 6.53
CA ILE A 117 -6.10 4.23 6.96
C ILE A 117 -6.39 4.66 8.40
N ALA A 118 -5.44 4.48 9.33
CA ALA A 118 -5.61 4.88 10.73
C ALA A 118 -5.97 6.38 10.83
N GLN A 119 -5.20 7.24 10.17
CA GLN A 119 -5.42 8.68 10.15
C GLN A 119 -6.81 9.06 9.62
N LYS A 120 -7.26 8.43 8.53
CA LYS A 120 -8.55 8.75 7.88
C LYS A 120 -9.76 8.26 8.66
N ILE A 121 -9.61 7.17 9.43
CA ILE A 121 -10.63 6.71 10.40
C ILE A 121 -10.60 7.57 11.68
N GLY A 122 -9.53 8.34 11.90
CA GLY A 122 -9.34 9.17 13.09
C GLY A 122 -8.66 8.44 14.24
N ALA A 123 -8.11 7.24 13.99
CA ALA A 123 -7.41 6.44 14.97
C ALA A 123 -5.95 6.88 15.14
N THR A 124 -5.42 6.73 16.36
CA THR A 124 -4.01 7.02 16.69
C THR A 124 -3.22 5.72 16.78
N ILE A 125 -2.15 5.60 16.00
CA ILE A 125 -1.26 4.43 16.03
C ILE A 125 -0.54 4.36 17.38
N THR A 126 -0.60 3.21 18.05
CA THR A 126 0.03 2.98 19.36
C THR A 126 1.09 1.90 19.34
N ASN A 127 1.03 0.97 18.39
CA ASN A 127 1.99 -0.12 18.25
C ASN A 127 2.07 -0.60 16.81
N THR A 128 3.05 -1.45 16.51
CA THR A 128 3.16 -2.13 15.22
C THR A 128 2.50 -3.52 15.27
N LEU A 129 2.31 -4.14 14.12
CA LEU A 129 1.99 -5.56 13.93
C LEU A 129 2.96 -6.16 12.90
N TYR A 130 3.12 -7.49 12.94
CA TYR A 130 3.80 -8.29 11.93
C TYR A 130 5.22 -7.83 11.64
N GLU A 131 6.03 -7.52 12.65
CA GLU A 131 7.38 -6.98 12.43
C GLU A 131 7.41 -5.65 11.64
N GLU A 132 6.43 -4.78 11.91
CA GLU A 132 6.36 -3.35 11.53
C GLU A 132 5.72 -2.99 10.19
N TRP A 133 5.14 -3.94 9.45
CA TRP A 133 4.36 -3.62 8.24
C TRP A 133 2.85 -3.64 8.47
N GLY A 134 2.42 -3.74 9.74
CA GLY A 134 1.06 -3.47 10.20
C GLY A 134 1.03 -2.55 11.41
N PHE A 135 -0.14 -2.06 11.79
CA PHE A 135 -0.30 -1.20 12.97
C PHE A 135 -1.44 -1.62 13.88
N VAL A 136 -1.26 -1.35 15.17
CA VAL A 136 -2.34 -1.24 16.16
C VAL A 136 -2.66 0.23 16.34
N ALA A 137 -3.93 0.58 16.29
CA ALA A 137 -4.40 1.94 16.49
C ALA A 137 -5.57 1.99 17.47
N GLN A 138 -5.67 3.10 18.19
CA GLN A 138 -6.73 3.40 19.15
C GLN A 138 -7.71 4.39 18.52
N LEU A 139 -8.98 4.04 18.52
CA LEU A 139 -10.06 4.94 18.16
C LEU A 139 -10.22 6.03 19.25
N PRO A 140 -10.58 7.26 18.87
CA PRO A 140 -10.72 8.36 19.83
C PRO A 140 -11.88 8.15 20.81
N GLN A 141 -12.89 7.39 20.38
CA GLN A 141 -14.02 6.91 21.17
C GLN A 141 -14.33 5.48 20.72
N GLU A 142 -14.89 4.68 21.63
CA GLU A 142 -15.44 3.37 21.30
C GLU A 142 -16.46 3.49 20.16
N MET A 143 -16.38 2.55 19.20
CA MET A 143 -17.30 2.43 18.07
C MET A 143 -17.93 1.05 18.10
N THR A 144 -19.22 0.97 17.81
CA THR A 144 -19.86 -0.31 17.46
C THR A 144 -19.25 -0.85 16.16
N LEU A 145 -19.37 -2.17 15.93
CA LEU A 145 -18.89 -2.76 14.68
C LEU A 145 -19.57 -2.15 13.44
N ALA A 146 -20.86 -1.79 13.56
CA ALA A 146 -21.63 -1.15 12.51
C ALA A 146 -21.12 0.27 12.17
N GLU A 147 -20.71 1.04 13.17
CA GLU A 147 -20.11 2.36 12.96
C GLU A 147 -18.73 2.23 12.29
N LEU A 148 -17.92 1.27 12.72
CA LEU A 148 -16.61 1.01 12.12
C LEU A 148 -16.74 0.53 10.67
N GLU A 149 -17.69 -0.37 10.38
CA GLU A 149 -18.02 -0.79 9.02
C GLU A 149 -18.42 0.43 8.17
N THR A 150 -19.29 1.30 8.69
CA THR A 150 -19.74 2.49 7.98
C THR A 150 -18.57 3.43 7.67
N ALA A 151 -17.66 3.64 8.61
CA ALA A 151 -16.44 4.41 8.41
C ALA A 151 -15.54 3.79 7.32
N CYS A 152 -15.35 2.47 7.35
CA CYS A 152 -14.55 1.75 6.36
C CYS A 152 -15.18 1.80 4.96
N ARG A 153 -16.49 1.57 4.83
CA ARG A 153 -17.20 1.68 3.54
C ARG A 153 -17.12 3.08 2.94
N LYS A 154 -17.22 4.12 3.78
CA LYS A 154 -17.03 5.51 3.35
C LYS A 154 -15.59 5.76 2.90
N LEU A 155 -14.62 5.22 3.62
CA LEU A 155 -13.20 5.38 3.32
C LEU A 155 -12.80 4.69 2.00
N PHE A 156 -13.17 3.41 1.84
CA PHE A 156 -12.81 2.58 0.69
C PHE A 156 -13.76 2.73 -0.52
N GLN A 157 -14.86 3.48 -0.35
CA GLN A 157 -15.82 3.82 -1.40
C GLN A 157 -16.46 2.61 -2.10
N HIS A 158 -16.59 1.47 -1.41
CA HIS A 158 -17.32 0.30 -1.88
C HIS A 158 -17.86 -0.53 -0.70
N THR A 159 -18.58 -1.60 -1.01
CA THR A 159 -19.09 -2.57 -0.02
C THR A 159 -17.95 -3.44 0.49
N ILE A 160 -17.84 -3.59 1.80
CA ILE A 160 -16.82 -4.45 2.43
C ILE A 160 -17.46 -5.73 2.97
N PHE A 161 -16.65 -6.75 3.23
CA PHE A 161 -17.10 -7.89 4.01
C PHE A 161 -16.75 -7.68 5.49
N THR A 162 -17.74 -7.81 6.36
CA THR A 162 -17.59 -7.70 7.81
C THR A 162 -17.94 -9.04 8.45
N PHE A 163 -17.05 -9.56 9.30
CA PHE A 163 -17.25 -10.78 10.06
C PHE A 163 -17.22 -10.45 11.56
N PRO A 164 -18.38 -10.50 12.24
CA PRO A 164 -18.51 -10.04 13.61
C PRO A 164 -17.94 -11.04 14.61
N ALA A 165 -17.18 -10.55 15.58
CA ALA A 165 -16.83 -11.27 16.80
C ALA A 165 -17.54 -10.66 18.02
N ASN A 166 -17.36 -11.27 19.20
CA ASN A 166 -17.96 -10.79 20.45
C ASN A 166 -17.11 -9.68 21.12
N SER A 167 -16.68 -8.68 20.34
CA SER A 167 -15.75 -7.62 20.75
C SER A 167 -16.32 -6.20 20.57
N ASP A 168 -17.65 -6.07 20.66
CA ASP A 168 -18.36 -4.78 20.56
C ASP A 168 -18.68 -4.26 21.98
N PRO A 169 -18.32 -3.01 22.34
CA PRO A 169 -17.73 -1.97 21.48
C PRO A 169 -16.22 -2.14 21.23
N ILE A 170 -15.76 -1.57 20.10
CA ILE A 170 -14.37 -1.61 19.63
C ILE A 170 -13.68 -0.29 19.95
N GLN A 171 -12.53 -0.35 20.59
CA GLN A 171 -11.62 0.78 20.78
C GLN A 171 -10.27 0.56 20.08
N THR A 172 -9.78 -0.69 20.08
CA THR A 172 -8.46 -1.06 19.56
C THR A 172 -8.58 -1.81 18.24
N ILE A 173 -8.00 -1.26 17.18
CA ILE A 173 -8.04 -1.84 15.84
C ILE A 173 -6.64 -2.24 15.36
N GLY A 174 -6.55 -3.36 14.65
CA GLY A 174 -5.37 -3.76 13.88
C GLY A 174 -5.59 -3.43 12.40
N ILE A 175 -4.55 -2.94 11.71
CA ILE A 175 -4.65 -2.51 10.31
C ILE A 175 -3.47 -3.08 9.52
N VAL A 176 -3.77 -3.83 8.46
CA VAL A 176 -2.81 -4.30 7.44
C VAL A 176 -3.49 -4.33 6.08
N SER A 177 -3.18 -3.38 5.22
CA SER A 177 -3.69 -3.27 3.85
C SER A 177 -3.31 -4.47 2.98
N GLY A 178 -3.98 -4.58 1.83
CA GLY A 178 -3.65 -5.57 0.81
C GLY A 178 -3.91 -7.00 1.25
N ALA A 179 -2.99 -7.90 0.90
CA ALA A 179 -3.02 -9.31 1.23
C ALA A 179 -2.61 -9.61 2.70
N GLY A 180 -3.07 -8.80 3.65
CA GLY A 180 -2.77 -8.88 5.09
C GLY A 180 -3.45 -10.04 5.84
N LYS A 181 -3.74 -11.15 5.16
CA LYS A 181 -4.43 -12.30 5.75
C LYS A 181 -3.68 -12.84 6.98
N PRO A 182 -4.29 -12.88 8.18
CA PRO A 182 -3.63 -13.35 9.39
C PRO A 182 -3.43 -14.87 9.39
N VAL A 183 -2.32 -15.31 9.97
CA VAL A 183 -2.07 -16.70 10.38
C VAL A 183 -2.15 -16.83 11.91
N GLU A 184 -2.01 -18.03 12.46
CA GLU A 184 -2.14 -18.25 13.93
C GLU A 184 -1.24 -17.34 14.78
N SER A 185 0.03 -17.17 14.40
CA SER A 185 0.96 -16.28 15.11
C SER A 185 0.52 -14.81 15.08
N HIS A 186 -0.09 -14.37 13.97
CA HIS A 186 -0.64 -13.03 13.82
C HIS A 186 -1.85 -12.82 14.72
N MET A 187 -2.75 -13.80 14.80
CA MET A 187 -3.92 -13.74 15.69
C MET A 187 -3.49 -13.71 17.16
N TRP A 188 -2.47 -14.49 17.51
CA TRP A 188 -1.86 -14.44 18.84
C TRP A 188 -1.28 -13.04 19.16
N GLU A 189 -0.49 -12.47 18.25
CA GLU A 189 0.06 -11.12 18.42
C GLU A 189 -1.04 -10.07 18.61
N MET A 190 -2.07 -10.11 17.77
CA MET A 190 -3.23 -9.20 17.85
C MET A 190 -3.94 -9.31 19.21
N LYS A 191 -4.17 -10.53 19.70
CA LYS A 191 -4.74 -10.76 21.04
C LYS A 191 -3.88 -10.18 22.16
N GLN A 192 -2.57 -10.41 22.11
CA GLN A 192 -1.64 -9.87 23.12
C GLN A 192 -1.62 -8.33 23.12
N LYS A 193 -1.91 -7.72 21.98
CA LYS A 193 -2.00 -6.26 21.81
C LYS A 193 -3.41 -5.70 21.99
N GLY A 194 -4.37 -6.53 22.39
CA GLY A 194 -5.75 -6.13 22.67
C GLY A 194 -6.56 -5.71 21.45
N VAL A 195 -6.21 -6.18 20.25
CA VAL A 195 -6.94 -5.86 19.02
C VAL A 195 -8.34 -6.51 19.05
N GLU A 196 -9.37 -5.68 18.88
CA GLU A 196 -10.79 -6.07 18.94
C GLU A 196 -11.41 -6.18 17.54
N ALA A 197 -10.91 -5.39 16.59
CA ALA A 197 -11.25 -5.51 15.18
C ALA A 197 -10.02 -5.36 14.28
N TYR A 198 -10.03 -6.05 13.15
CA TYR A 198 -8.93 -6.10 12.20
C TYR A 198 -9.38 -5.66 10.83
N ILE A 199 -8.66 -4.71 10.22
CA ILE A 199 -8.94 -4.17 8.89
C ILE A 199 -7.85 -4.67 7.94
N SER A 200 -8.25 -5.35 6.87
CA SER A 200 -7.36 -5.78 5.79
C SER A 200 -8.02 -5.69 4.42
N GLY A 201 -7.29 -6.01 3.35
CA GLY A 201 -7.81 -6.01 1.99
C GLY A 201 -8.43 -7.34 1.60
N GLU A 202 -7.64 -8.42 1.68
CA GLU A 202 -8.03 -9.76 1.24
C GLU A 202 -8.28 -10.74 2.40
N GLY A 203 -9.15 -11.72 2.16
CA GLY A 203 -9.40 -12.84 3.06
C GLY A 203 -9.33 -14.19 2.35
N SER A 204 -9.52 -15.27 3.11
CA SER A 204 -9.72 -16.62 2.58
C SER A 204 -10.73 -17.36 3.44
N GLU A 205 -11.44 -18.32 2.86
CA GLU A 205 -12.60 -19.01 3.46
C GLU A 205 -12.46 -19.32 4.96
N SER A 206 -11.38 -19.96 5.40
CA SER A 206 -11.27 -20.40 6.80
C SER A 206 -10.90 -19.31 7.80
N VAL A 207 -10.36 -18.18 7.34
CA VAL A 207 -9.75 -17.17 8.21
C VAL A 207 -10.78 -16.36 9.01
N PRO A 208 -11.91 -15.91 8.44
CA PRO A 208 -12.96 -15.27 9.20
C PRO A 208 -13.42 -16.08 10.42
N HIS A 209 -13.63 -17.39 10.28
CA HIS A 209 -14.03 -18.26 11.40
C HIS A 209 -13.01 -18.23 12.54
N LYS A 210 -11.73 -18.36 12.21
CA LYS A 210 -10.64 -18.29 13.20
C LYS A 210 -10.56 -16.92 13.88
N MET A 211 -10.75 -15.83 13.14
CA MET A 211 -10.78 -14.48 13.71
C MET A 211 -11.92 -14.33 14.72
N MET A 212 -13.13 -14.77 14.34
CA MET A 212 -14.31 -14.76 15.21
C MET A 212 -14.14 -15.62 16.46
N GLU A 213 -13.59 -16.83 16.33
CA GLU A 213 -13.24 -17.71 17.46
C GLU A 213 -12.18 -17.09 18.38
N ASN A 214 -11.33 -16.22 17.83
CA ASN A 214 -10.37 -15.44 18.59
C ASN A 214 -10.95 -14.12 19.14
N GLY A 215 -12.24 -13.84 18.97
CA GLY A 215 -12.84 -12.62 19.49
C GLY A 215 -12.40 -11.36 18.75
N ILE A 216 -11.93 -11.48 17.50
CA ILE A 216 -11.49 -10.33 16.69
C ILE A 216 -12.43 -10.18 15.50
N SER A 217 -13.16 -9.07 15.43
CA SER A 217 -14.00 -8.76 14.28
C SER A 217 -13.12 -8.50 13.05
N TYR A 218 -13.52 -8.94 11.86
CA TYR A 218 -12.69 -8.85 10.66
C TYR A 218 -13.38 -8.07 9.54
N LEU A 219 -12.74 -7.02 9.04
CA LEU A 219 -13.23 -6.15 7.98
C LEU A 219 -12.31 -6.26 6.76
N LEU A 220 -12.87 -6.65 5.63
CA LEU A 220 -12.18 -6.80 4.33
C LEU A 220 -12.57 -5.66 3.40
N GLY A 221 -11.69 -4.67 3.31
CA GLY A 221 -11.85 -3.45 2.54
C GLY A 221 -11.26 -3.48 1.14
N GLY A 222 -10.93 -4.66 0.59
CA GLY A 222 -10.37 -4.82 -0.76
C GLY A 222 -8.87 -4.49 -0.86
N HIS A 223 -8.13 -5.27 -1.65
CA HIS A 223 -6.68 -5.14 -1.79
C HIS A 223 -6.32 -3.77 -2.36
N TYR A 224 -6.86 -3.43 -3.53
CA TYR A 224 -6.54 -2.18 -4.18
C TYR A 224 -6.99 -0.99 -3.34
N ALA A 225 -8.23 -1.03 -2.84
CA ALA A 225 -8.83 0.05 -2.10
C ALA A 225 -8.15 0.34 -0.75
N THR A 226 -7.48 -0.64 -0.14
CA THR A 226 -6.67 -0.44 1.06
C THR A 226 -5.24 0.06 0.77
N GLU A 227 -4.77 -0.02 -0.48
CA GLU A 227 -3.38 0.33 -0.86
C GLU A 227 -3.24 1.56 -1.77
N VAL A 228 -4.35 2.24 -2.09
CA VAL A 228 -4.30 3.53 -2.79
C VAL A 228 -3.65 4.62 -1.96
N PHE A 229 -3.73 4.53 -0.63
CA PHE A 229 -3.45 5.67 0.24
C PHE A 229 -1.97 5.99 0.35
N GLY A 230 -1.10 4.98 0.40
CA GLY A 230 0.34 5.19 0.58
C GLY A 230 0.97 5.85 -0.63
N VAL A 231 0.61 5.41 -1.83
CA VAL A 231 1.10 6.00 -3.08
C VAL A 231 0.55 7.41 -3.33
N GLN A 232 -0.66 7.71 -2.86
CA GLN A 232 -1.23 9.07 -2.87
C GLN A 232 -0.51 9.99 -1.89
N ALA A 233 -0.28 9.53 -0.65
CA ALA A 233 0.43 10.29 0.38
C ALA A 233 1.89 10.57 -0.06
N LEU A 234 2.55 9.57 -0.62
CA LEU A 234 3.88 9.73 -1.20
C LEU A 234 3.89 10.74 -2.36
N GLY A 235 2.93 10.63 -3.28
CA GLY A 235 2.80 11.57 -4.39
C GLY A 235 2.62 13.02 -3.92
N ALA A 236 1.79 13.23 -2.89
CA ALA A 236 1.60 14.55 -2.27
C ALA A 236 2.88 15.06 -1.59
N ALA A 237 3.61 14.19 -0.88
CA ALA A 237 4.89 14.54 -0.26
C ALA A 237 5.96 14.92 -1.31
N LEU A 238 6.04 14.16 -2.41
CA LEU A 238 6.92 14.48 -3.53
C LEU A 238 6.55 15.82 -4.18
N GLN A 239 5.27 16.04 -4.47
CA GLN A 239 4.82 17.30 -5.07
C GLN A 239 5.17 18.50 -4.18
N LYS A 240 4.99 18.37 -2.86
CA LYS A 240 5.35 19.39 -1.88
C LYS A 240 6.86 19.68 -1.85
N THR A 241 7.70 18.64 -1.89
CA THR A 241 9.16 18.79 -1.80
C THR A 241 9.79 19.25 -3.12
N LEU A 242 9.25 18.83 -4.27
CA LEU A 242 9.78 19.16 -5.59
C LEU A 242 9.22 20.48 -6.15
N GLY A 243 8.14 21.01 -5.57
CA GLY A 243 7.50 22.25 -6.03
C GLY A 243 7.01 22.13 -7.48
N ASN A 244 6.99 23.25 -8.21
CA ASN A 244 6.44 23.32 -9.56
C ASN A 244 7.41 22.82 -10.66
N GLU A 245 8.62 22.39 -10.30
CA GLU A 245 9.62 21.90 -11.27
C GLU A 245 9.27 20.52 -11.84
N VAL A 246 8.51 19.72 -11.07
CA VAL A 246 8.11 18.37 -11.42
C VAL A 246 6.63 18.20 -11.08
N GLY A 247 5.82 17.87 -12.08
CA GLY A 247 4.42 17.51 -11.87
C GLY A 247 4.30 16.08 -11.34
N VAL A 248 3.49 15.87 -10.30
CA VAL A 248 3.22 14.55 -9.73
C VAL A 248 1.72 14.27 -9.85
N GLN A 249 1.37 13.13 -10.45
CA GLN A 249 -0.02 12.73 -10.62
C GLN A 249 -0.23 11.27 -10.19
N PHE A 250 -1.22 11.06 -9.33
CA PHE A 250 -1.75 9.72 -9.10
C PHE A 250 -2.62 9.32 -10.29
N ILE A 251 -2.31 8.18 -10.92
CA ILE A 251 -3.11 7.61 -12.00
C ILE A 251 -3.90 6.44 -11.44
N ASP A 252 -5.21 6.63 -11.36
CA ASP A 252 -6.14 5.61 -10.91
C ASP A 252 -6.42 4.59 -12.03
N VAL A 253 -6.06 3.33 -11.76
CA VAL A 253 -6.47 2.17 -12.54
C VAL A 253 -7.12 1.21 -11.57
N ASN A 254 -8.40 1.47 -11.32
CA ASN A 254 -9.19 0.76 -10.33
C ASN A 254 -9.17 -0.75 -10.54
N ASN A 255 -8.96 -1.49 -9.45
CA ASN A 255 -9.23 -2.92 -9.35
C ASN A 255 -10.37 -3.09 -8.33
N PRO A 256 -11.50 -3.74 -8.69
CA PRO A 256 -12.63 -3.90 -7.78
C PRO A 256 -12.36 -4.87 -6.61
N LEU A 257 -11.19 -5.53 -6.59
CA LEU A 257 -10.77 -6.46 -5.56
C LEU A 257 -9.89 -5.81 -4.48
#